data_AF-A0A955DAX7-F1
#
_entry.id   AF-A0A955DAX7-F1
#
_cell.length_a   1.000
_cell.length_b   1.000
_cell.length_c   1.000
_cell.angle_alpha   90.00
_cell.angle_beta   90.00
_cell.angle_gamma   90.00
#
_symmetry.space_group_name_H-M   'P 1'
#
loop_
_entity.id
_entity.type
_entity.pdbx_description
1 polymer ?
#
loop_
_entity_poly.entity_id
_entity_poly.type
_entity_poly.pdbx_seq_one_letter_code
_entity_poly.pdbx_strand_id
1 'polypeptide(L)' 'MSSQPTQPDVLIDESAPTPRQTHPGQRPGTPPVAELRGLRKTYYKPDGTVMVEALKGVDLAIGRGEYVAIMGASGSGK' A
#
# COMPACT_ATOMS: atom_id res chain seq x y z
N MET A 1 -16.08 -40.16 -20.62
CA MET A 1 -14.67 -40.05 -20.19
C MET A 1 -14.19 -38.69 -20.61
N SER A 2 -14.25 -37.70 -19.73
CA SER A 2 -13.70 -36.36 -20.00
C SER A 2 -12.90 -35.91 -18.78
N SER A 3 -11.66 -35.58 -19.07
CA SER A 3 -10.55 -35.21 -18.21
C SER A 3 -10.74 -33.85 -17.52
N GLN A 4 -10.32 -33.74 -16.27
CA GLN A 4 -9.87 -32.47 -15.68
C GLN A 4 -8.37 -32.58 -15.36
N PRO A 5 -7.53 -31.63 -15.83
CA PRO A 5 -6.14 -31.56 -15.40
C PRO A 5 -6.01 -30.85 -14.04
N THR A 6 -5.20 -31.42 -13.16
CA THR A 6 -4.79 -30.87 -11.86
C THR A 6 -3.94 -29.62 -12.08
N GLN A 7 -4.34 -28.47 -11.54
CA GLN A 7 -3.52 -27.25 -11.56
C GLN A 7 -2.35 -27.42 -10.58
N PRO A 8 -1.11 -27.02 -10.94
CA PRO A 8 0.02 -27.09 -10.02
C PRO A 8 -0.05 -25.96 -8.98
N ASP A 9 0.35 -26.28 -7.75
CA ASP A 9 0.44 -25.38 -6.61
C ASP A 9 1.29 -24.14 -6.94
N VAL A 10 0.63 -22.99 -7.07
CA VAL A 10 1.29 -21.69 -7.20
C VAL A 10 1.92 -21.34 -5.85
N LEU A 11 3.22 -21.58 -5.73
CA LEU A 11 4.04 -20.92 -4.71
C LEU A 11 4.09 -19.43 -5.05
N ILE A 12 3.19 -18.66 -4.42
CA ILE A 12 3.23 -17.20 -4.43
C ILE A 12 4.48 -16.75 -3.66
N ASP A 13 5.52 -16.37 -4.41
CA ASP A 13 6.60 -15.53 -3.90
C ASP A 13 6.01 -14.13 -3.65
N GLU A 14 5.61 -13.87 -2.41
CA GLU A 14 5.01 -12.61 -1.94
C GLU A 14 6.03 -11.46 -1.82
N SER A 15 7.18 -11.54 -2.52
CA SER A 15 8.17 -10.47 -2.61
C SER A 15 8.02 -9.59 -3.86
N ALA A 16 6.90 -9.68 -4.57
CA ALA A 16 6.60 -8.75 -5.65
C ALA A 16 6.49 -7.32 -5.10
N PRO A 17 7.27 -6.33 -5.60
CA PRO A 17 7.09 -4.95 -5.19
C PRO A 17 5.65 -4.54 -5.49
N THR A 18 4.97 -3.97 -4.48
CA THR A 18 3.63 -3.38 -4.61
C THR A 18 3.56 -2.60 -5.93
N PRO A 19 2.53 -2.78 -6.77
CA PRO A 19 2.41 -2.05 -8.02
C PRO A 19 2.62 -0.57 -7.76
N ARG A 20 3.71 -0.01 -8.28
CA ARG A 20 3.97 1.44 -8.21
C ARG A 20 2.84 2.08 -9.00
N GLN A 21 1.87 2.66 -8.31
CA GLN A 21 0.86 3.48 -8.97
C GLN A 21 1.62 4.52 -9.78
N THR A 22 1.39 4.61 -11.09
CA THR A 22 2.09 5.57 -11.93
C THR A 22 1.48 6.94 -11.68
N HIS A 23 2.17 7.78 -10.92
CA HIS A 23 1.76 9.16 -10.66
C HIS A 23 2.07 10.03 -11.90
N PRO A 24 1.08 10.74 -12.47
CA PRO A 24 1.34 11.71 -13.53
C PRO A 24 2.19 12.86 -12.98
N GLY A 25 3.52 12.77 -13.13
CA GLY A 25 4.47 13.72 -12.54
C GLY A 25 5.82 13.12 -12.15
N GLN A 26 5.89 11.80 -11.97
CA GLN A 26 7.14 11.10 -11.70
C GLN A 26 8.05 11.10 -12.93
N ARG A 27 9.03 12.00 -12.96
CA ARG A 27 10.14 11.95 -13.92
C ARG A 27 11.10 10.82 -13.53
N PRO A 28 11.37 9.86 -14.43
CA PRO A 28 12.38 8.82 -14.18
C PRO A 28 13.72 9.44 -13.79
N GLY A 29 14.34 8.92 -12.73
CA GLY A 29 15.66 9.36 -12.25
C GLY A 29 15.66 10.53 -11.26
N THR A 30 14.52 11.15 -10.96
CA THR A 30 14.43 12.14 -9.87
C THR A 30 13.88 11.48 -8.60
N PRO A 31 14.58 11.56 -7.45
CA PRO A 31 14.07 11.01 -6.20
C PRO A 31 12.80 11.77 -5.77
N PRO A 32 11.83 11.08 -5.14
CA PRO A 32 10.64 11.74 -4.61
C PRO A 32 11.01 12.76 -3.53
N VAL A 33 10.16 13.77 -3.36
CA VAL A 33 10.34 14.78 -2.30
C VAL A 33 9.79 14.31 -0.96
N ALA A 34 8.86 13.36 -0.97
CA ALA A 34 8.38 12.65 0.21
C ALA A 34 8.12 11.18 -0.13
N GLU A 35 8.48 10.27 0.78
CA GLU A 35 8.29 8.84 0.59
C GLU A 35 7.89 8.16 1.91
N LEU A 36 6.88 7.31 1.85
CA LEU A 36 6.42 6.39 2.89
C LEU A 36 6.53 4.97 2.35
N ARG A 37 7.04 4.06 3.19
CA ARG A 37 7.19 2.65 2.86
C ARG A 37 6.61 1.80 3.99
N GLY A 38 5.63 0.95 3.67
CA GLY A 38 5.01 0.03 4.61
C GLY A 38 4.43 0.70 5.86
N LEU A 39 3.95 1.95 5.75
CA LEU A 39 3.50 2.71 6.93
C LEU A 39 2.32 2.01 7.59
N ARG A 40 2.47 1.68 8.88
CA ARG A 40 1.43 1.09 9.72
C ARG A 40 1.14 1.99 10.90
N LYS A 41 -0.13 2.04 11.30
CA LYS A 41 -0.55 2.79 12.48
C LYS A 41 -1.69 2.06 13.15
N THR A 42 -1.46 1.70 14.41
CA THR A 42 -2.46 1.11 15.29
C THR A 42 -2.71 2.05 16.46
N TYR A 43 -3.98 2.30 16.75
CA TYR A 43 -4.42 2.98 17.96
C TYR A 43 -4.87 1.94 18.97
N TYR A 44 -4.54 2.18 20.23
CA TYR A 44 -4.80 1.29 21.35
C TYR A 44 -5.72 1.98 22.36
N LYS A 45 -6.47 1.18 23.10
CA LYS A 45 -7.25 1.64 24.25
C LYS A 45 -6.32 1.88 25.45
N PRO A 46 -6.79 2.56 26.52
CA PRO A 46 -6.00 2.74 27.75
C PRO A 46 -5.55 1.44 28.40
N ASP A 47 -6.31 0.35 28.21
CA ASP A 47 -5.97 -1.00 28.70
C ASP A 47 -4.90 -1.72 27.84
N GLY A 48 -4.39 -1.07 26.79
CA GLY A 48 -3.39 -1.61 25.88
C GLY A 48 -3.96 -2.51 24.76
N THR A 49 -5.26 -2.81 24.76
CA THR A 49 -5.88 -3.60 23.68
C THR A 49 -5.99 -2.79 22.39
N VAL A 50 -5.96 -3.48 21.25
CA VAL A 50 -6.09 -2.84 19.93
C VAL A 50 -7.47 -2.20 19.82
N MET A 51 -7.50 -0.92 19.49
CA MET A 51 -8.72 -0.20 19.16
C MET A 51 -8.97 -0.25 17.64
N VAL A 52 -7.97 0.13 16.84
CA VAL A 52 -8.07 0.13 15.37
C VAL A 52 -6.68 0.13 14.71
N GLU A 53 -6.49 -0.68 13.67
CA GLU A 53 -5.36 -0.53 12.73
C GLU A 53 -5.78 0.46 11.64
N ALA A 54 -5.38 1.72 11.80
CA ALA A 54 -5.74 2.83 10.93
C ALA A 54 -4.99 2.80 9.59
N LEU A 55 -3.73 2.36 9.58
CA LEU A 55 -2.93 2.19 8.36
C LEU A 55 -2.39 0.76 8.31
N LYS A 56 -2.60 0.08 7.18
CA LYS A 56 -2.33 -1.35 6.98
C LYS A 56 -1.15 -1.60 6.04
N GLY A 57 -0.06 -0.87 6.21
CA GLY A 57 1.12 -0.98 5.34
C GLY A 57 0.93 -0.20 4.05
N VAL A 58 1.01 1.14 4.16
CA VAL A 58 0.81 2.05 3.03
C VAL A 58 2.16 2.49 2.47
N ASP A 59 2.30 2.34 1.15
CA ASP A 59 3.40 2.92 0.36
C ASP A 59 2.88 4.19 -0.34
N LEU A 60 3.62 5.30 -0.24
CA LEU A 60 3.30 6.56 -0.93
C LEU A 60 4.58 7.27 -1.32
N ALA A 61 4.70 7.70 -2.57
CA ALA A 61 5.77 8.59 -3.00
C ALA A 61 5.16 9.83 -3.64
N ILE A 62 5.67 11.00 -3.28
CA ILE A 62 5.27 12.28 -3.88
C ILE A 62 6.46 12.82 -4.66
N GLY A 63 6.30 12.95 -5.96
CA GLY A 63 7.28 13.51 -6.89
C GLY A 63 7.40 15.04 -6.77
N ARG A 64 8.49 15.58 -7.30
CA ARG A 64 8.69 17.04 -7.34
C ARG A 64 7.68 17.69 -8.29
N GLY A 65 6.93 18.67 -7.78
CA GLY A 65 5.92 19.39 -8.56
C GLY A 65 4.57 18.66 -8.63
N GLU A 66 4.43 17.51 -7.95
CA GLU A 66 3.16 16.83 -7.83
C GLU A 66 2.28 17.52 -6.77
N TYR A 67 1.01 17.70 -7.13
CA TYR A 67 -0.06 18.09 -6.21
C TYR A 67 -0.94 16.88 -5.97
N VAL A 68 -0.99 16.41 -4.73
CA VAL A 68 -1.72 15.20 -4.34
C VAL A 68 -2.82 15.57 -3.35
N ALA A 69 -4.01 15.01 -3.55
CA ALA A 69 -5.12 15.10 -2.60
C ALA A 69 -5.41 13.71 -2.03
N ILE A 70 -5.54 13.62 -0.72
CA ILE A 70 -5.93 12.38 -0.03
C ILE A 70 -7.43 12.47 0.24
N MET A 71 -8.19 11.54 -0.33
CA MET A 71 -9.67 11.51 -0.29
C MET A 71 -10.16 10.19 0.28
N GLY A 72 -11.36 10.20 0.88
CA GLY A 72 -11.92 9.01 1.55
C GLY A 72 -12.90 9.35 2.67
N ALA A 73 -13.70 8.36 3.08
CA ALA A 73 -14.71 8.51 4.12
C ALA A 73 -14.11 8.89 5.50
N SER A 74 -14.94 9.38 6.43
CA SER A 74 -14.52 9.59 7.82
C SER A 74 -13.98 8.28 8.42
N GLY A 75 -12.83 8.35 9.12
CA GLY A 75 -12.20 7.18 9.74
C GLY A 75 -11.37 6.26 8.82
N SER A 76 -11.20 6.58 7.53
CA SER A 76 -10.43 5.75 6.58
C SER A 76 -8.90 5.75 6.75
N GLY A 77 -8.36 6.56 7.68
CA GLY A 77 -6.91 6.68 7.86
C GLY A 77 -6.23 7.58 6.83
N LYS A 78 -6.95 8.57 6.28
CA LYS A 78 -6.32 9.69 5.57
C LYS A 78 -5.36 10.46 6.46
#